data_AF-A0A9D6X0Z6-F1
#
_entry.id   AF-A0A9D6X0Z6-F1
#
_cell.length_a   1.000
_cell.length_b   1.000
_cell.length_c   1.000
_cell.angle_alpha   90.00
_cell.angle_beta   90.00
_cell.angle_gamma   90.00
#
_symmetry.space_group_name_H-M   'P 1'
#
loop_
_entity.id
_entity.type
_entity.pdbx_description
1 polymer ?
#
loop_
_entity_poly.entity_id
_entity_poly.type
_entity_poly.pdbx_seq_one_letter_code
_entity_poly.pdbx_strand_id
1 'polypeptide(L)'
;MTITRTRVYTWVASLGLLAQGAATLAALLVPAIDRAMPALLQETQMVASHSLLHIGTGMLGLAALAWRGRGGTDWPRRFAIGFGLFYVVLAVAGERSGAPLCLGLKPFDHSVHAVLGGIGLLAAAIDDIRSYLAARTST
;
A
#
# COMPACT_ATOMS: atom_id res chain seq x y z
N MET A 1 -24.46 -0.73 1.29
CA MET A 1 -23.18 -1.47 1.16
C MET A 1 -22.41 -1.25 2.45
N THR A 2 -22.09 -2.31 3.21
CA THR A 2 -21.33 -2.15 4.46
C THR A 2 -19.89 -1.78 4.13
N ILE A 3 -19.42 -0.65 4.66
CA ILE A 3 -18.02 -0.24 4.54
C ILE A 3 -17.21 -1.06 5.55
N THR A 4 -16.34 -1.93 5.06
CA THR A 4 -15.41 -2.72 5.89
C THR A 4 -14.09 -1.97 6.08
N ARG A 5 -13.31 -2.34 7.10
CA ARG A 5 -12.03 -1.67 7.39
C ARG A 5 -11.01 -1.93 6.29
N THR A 6 -10.98 -3.16 5.80
CA THR A 6 -10.19 -3.57 4.64
C THR A 6 -10.50 -2.76 3.39
N ARG A 7 -11.76 -2.38 3.14
CA ARG A 7 -12.14 -1.50 2.02
C ARG A 7 -11.64 -0.08 2.20
N VAL A 8 -11.81 0.50 3.40
CA VAL A 8 -11.28 1.84 3.71
C VAL A 8 -9.77 1.86 3.55
N TYR A 9 -9.10 0.89 4.16
CA TYR A 9 -7.65 0.72 4.05
C TYR A 9 -7.20 0.60 2.59
N THR A 10 -7.80 -0.31 1.83
CA THR A 10 -7.45 -0.51 0.41
C THR A 10 -7.62 0.78 -0.38
N TRP A 11 -8.69 1.55 -0.13
CA TRP A 11 -8.93 2.80 -0.83
C TRP A 11 -7.87 3.86 -0.50
N VAL A 12 -7.60 4.08 0.79
CA VAL A 12 -6.61 5.06 1.26
C VAL A 12 -5.22 4.69 0.77
N ALA A 13 -4.80 3.43 0.95
CA ALA A 13 -3.50 2.94 0.51
C ALA A 13 -3.36 3.08 -1.02
N SER A 14 -4.36 2.66 -1.79
CA SER A 14 -4.28 2.71 -3.26
C SER A 14 -4.11 4.13 -3.79
N LEU A 15 -4.90 5.08 -3.26
CA LEU A 15 -4.81 6.47 -3.70
C LEU A 15 -3.51 7.13 -3.25
N GLY A 16 -3.07 6.87 -2.01
CA GLY A 16 -1.79 7.38 -1.52
C GLY A 16 -0.61 6.91 -2.39
N LEU A 17 -0.57 5.60 -2.69
CA LEU A 17 0.48 5.02 -3.53
C LEU A 17 0.44 5.57 -4.96
N LEU A 18 -0.74 5.64 -5.58
CA LEU A 18 -0.88 6.20 -6.92
C LEU A 18 -0.43 7.66 -6.97
N ALA A 19 -0.88 8.48 -6.02
CA ALA A 19 -0.50 9.89 -5.96
C ALA A 19 1.01 10.06 -5.78
N GLN A 20 1.61 9.34 -4.81
CA GLN A 20 3.04 9.41 -4.56
C GLN A 20 3.86 8.89 -5.75
N GLY A 21 3.53 7.70 -6.27
CA GLY A 21 4.23 7.09 -7.39
C GLY A 21 4.15 7.93 -8.66
N ALA A 22 2.96 8.44 -9.01
CA ALA A 22 2.77 9.28 -10.18
C ALA A 22 3.46 10.64 -10.04
N ALA A 23 3.35 11.31 -8.89
CA ALA A 23 3.99 12.60 -8.66
C ALA A 23 5.51 12.49 -8.76
N THR A 24 6.12 11.51 -8.08
CA THR A 24 7.57 11.30 -8.14
C THR A 24 8.01 10.92 -9.55
N LEU A 25 7.31 10.00 -10.24
CA LEU A 25 7.66 9.63 -11.61
C LEU A 25 7.58 10.83 -12.56
N ALA A 26 6.56 11.67 -12.42
CA ALA A 26 6.42 12.89 -13.20
C ALA A 26 7.59 13.86 -12.94
N ALA A 27 7.99 14.05 -11.68
CA ALA A 27 9.15 14.87 -11.34
C ALA A 27 10.47 14.29 -11.89
N LEU A 28 10.65 12.97 -11.87
CA LEU A 28 11.83 12.30 -12.45
C LEU A 28 11.92 12.47 -13.98
N LEU A 29 10.78 12.47 -14.68
CA LEU A 29 10.73 12.50 -16.14
C LEU A 29 10.65 13.93 -16.71
N VAL A 30 10.13 14.89 -15.95
CA VAL A 30 9.86 16.25 -16.42
C VAL A 30 10.58 17.26 -15.51
N PRO A 31 11.75 17.80 -15.92
CA PRO A 31 12.54 18.71 -15.09
C PRO A 31 11.81 20.00 -14.67
N ALA A 32 10.75 20.40 -15.39
CA ALA A 32 9.92 21.53 -14.99
C ALA A 32 9.09 21.21 -13.73
N ILE A 33 8.64 19.97 -13.55
CA ILE A 33 7.88 19.52 -12.38
C ILE A 33 8.80 19.44 -11.16
N ASP A 34 10.00 18.87 -11.32
CA ASP A 34 11.01 18.84 -10.24
C ASP A 34 11.36 20.25 -9.76
N ARG A 35 11.63 21.19 -10.67
CA ARG A 35 11.90 22.59 -10.30
C ARG A 35 10.74 23.29 -9.60
N ALA A 36 9.49 22.92 -9.91
CA ALA A 36 8.31 23.48 -9.25
C ALA A 36 8.08 22.90 -7.84
N MET A 37 8.51 21.67 -7.60
CA MET A 37 8.32 20.94 -6.34
C MET A 37 9.59 20.18 -5.92
N PRO A 38 10.72 20.87 -5.68
CA PRO A 38 12.01 20.21 -5.46
C PRO A 38 12.02 19.34 -4.19
N ALA A 39 11.23 19.72 -3.18
CA ALA A 39 11.04 18.93 -1.96
C ALA A 39 10.52 17.51 -2.24
N LEU A 40 9.79 17.29 -3.34
CA LEU A 40 9.24 15.97 -3.65
C LEU A 40 10.35 14.93 -3.85
N LEU A 41 11.33 15.21 -4.72
CA LEU A 41 12.43 14.28 -4.96
C LEU A 41 13.48 14.32 -3.84
N GLN A 42 13.67 15.46 -3.18
CA GLN A 42 14.63 15.58 -2.06
C GLN A 42 14.20 14.74 -0.84
N GLU A 43 12.92 14.81 -0.48
CA GLU A 43 12.37 14.09 0.66
C GLU A 43 12.14 12.62 0.32
N THR A 44 11.53 12.31 -0.83
CA THR A 44 11.22 10.92 -1.17
C THR A 44 12.45 10.14 -1.64
N GLN A 45 13.38 10.77 -2.38
CA GLN A 45 14.48 10.11 -3.12
C GLN A 45 14.06 8.84 -3.87
N MET A 46 12.79 8.75 -4.24
CA MET A 46 12.27 7.59 -4.93
C MET A 46 12.89 7.53 -6.33
N VAL A 47 13.39 6.35 -6.68
CA VAL A 47 13.84 6.02 -8.04
C VAL A 47 12.65 5.55 -8.88
N ALA A 48 12.83 5.54 -10.21
CA ALA A 48 11.76 5.18 -11.14
C ALA A 48 11.15 3.80 -10.87
N SER A 49 11.94 2.79 -10.51
CA SER A 49 11.45 1.44 -10.17
C SER A 49 10.49 1.46 -8.97
N HIS A 50 10.79 2.26 -7.94
CA HIS A 50 9.96 2.40 -6.75
C HIS A 50 8.68 3.16 -7.08
N SER A 51 8.74 4.22 -7.89
CA SER A 51 7.55 4.92 -8.38
C SER A 51 6.61 4.00 -9.17
N LEU A 52 7.16 3.15 -10.04
CA LEU A 52 6.38 2.16 -10.79
C LEU A 52 5.77 1.10 -9.88
N LEU A 53 6.48 0.65 -8.84
CA LEU A 53 5.95 -0.27 -7.83
C LEU A 53 4.73 0.35 -7.11
N HIS A 54 4.82 1.61 -6.69
CA HIS A 54 3.70 2.33 -6.08
C HIS A 54 2.50 2.44 -7.01
N ILE A 55 2.71 2.85 -8.27
CA ILE A 55 1.64 2.94 -9.28
C ILE A 55 0.99 1.58 -9.47
N GLY A 56 1.77 0.54 -9.76
CA GLY A 56 1.25 -0.81 -10.00
C GLY A 56 0.47 -1.34 -8.80
N THR A 57 0.99 -1.16 -7.60
CA THR A 57 0.34 -1.63 -6.36
C THR A 57 -0.95 -0.87 -6.08
N GLY A 58 -0.97 0.45 -6.29
CA GLY A 58 -2.19 1.24 -6.13
C GLY A 58 -3.24 0.90 -7.20
N MET A 59 -2.84 0.61 -8.45
CA MET A 59 -3.76 0.09 -9.47
C MET A 59 -4.35 -1.27 -9.07
N LEU A 60 -3.55 -2.18 -8.51
CA LEU A 60 -4.03 -3.47 -8.02
C LEU A 60 -5.05 -3.31 -6.88
N GLY A 61 -4.85 -2.35 -5.97
CA GLY A 61 -5.80 -2.08 -4.89
C GLY A 61 -7.11 -1.43 -5.40
N LEU A 62 -7.04 -0.51 -6.37
CA LEU A 62 -8.24 -0.01 -7.04
C LEU A 62 -8.98 -1.12 -7.79
N ALA A 63 -8.26 -2.01 -8.48
CA ALA A 63 -8.84 -3.17 -9.13
C ALA A 63 -9.51 -4.09 -8.11
N ALA A 64 -8.90 -4.34 -6.94
CA ALA A 64 -9.50 -5.11 -5.86
C ALA A 64 -10.80 -4.49 -5.34
N LEU A 65 -10.91 -3.16 -5.27
CA LEU A 65 -12.14 -2.46 -4.89
C LEU A 65 -13.23 -2.52 -5.95
N ALA A 66 -12.85 -2.42 -7.23
CA ALA A 66 -13.76 -2.46 -8.37
C ALA A 66 -14.27 -3.87 -8.65
N TRP A 67 -13.46 -4.90 -8.34
CA TRP A 67 -13.81 -6.28 -8.63
C TRP A 67 -14.89 -6.79 -7.68
N ARG A 68 -16.13 -6.85 -8.18
CA ARG A 68 -17.20 -7.61 -7.52
C ARG A 68 -17.02 -9.09 -7.88
N GLY A 69 -16.30 -9.82 -7.04
CA GLY A 69 -16.02 -11.24 -7.28
C GLY A 69 -17.29 -12.06 -7.49
N ARG A 70 -17.30 -12.94 -8.50
CA ARG A 70 -18.23 -14.07 -8.55
C ARG A 70 -17.86 -15.03 -7.39
N GLY A 71 -18.84 -15.52 -6.63
CA GLY A 71 -18.60 -16.48 -5.55
C GLY A 71 -18.13 -15.91 -4.21
N GLY A 72 -18.42 -14.63 -3.90
CA GLY A 72 -18.22 -14.09 -2.54
C GLY A 72 -16.77 -13.79 -2.15
N THR A 73 -15.84 -13.72 -3.12
CA THR A 73 -14.44 -13.39 -2.84
C THR A 73 -14.29 -11.92 -2.42
N ASP A 74 -13.78 -11.70 -1.21
CA ASP A 74 -13.42 -10.38 -0.68
C ASP A 74 -12.01 -9.95 -1.14
N TRP A 75 -11.93 -9.36 -2.33
CA TRP A 75 -10.67 -8.87 -2.91
C TRP A 75 -9.98 -7.77 -2.08
N PRO A 76 -10.69 -6.76 -1.53
CA PRO A 76 -10.09 -5.79 -0.62
C PRO A 76 -9.40 -6.43 0.59
N ARG A 77 -10.01 -7.47 1.18
CA ARG A 77 -9.36 -8.22 2.27
C ARG A 77 -8.08 -8.90 1.82
N ARG A 78 -8.10 -9.59 0.66
CA ARG A 78 -6.91 -10.25 0.09
C ARG A 78 -5.80 -9.25 -0.23
N PHE A 79 -6.15 -8.09 -0.78
CA PHE A 79 -5.21 -7.00 -1.01
C PHE A 79 -4.62 -6.53 0.31
N ALA A 80 -5.43 -6.21 1.32
CA ALA A 80 -4.94 -5.73 2.61
C ALA A 80 -3.96 -6.71 3.28
N ILE A 81 -4.22 -8.01 3.19
CA ILE A 81 -3.30 -9.05 3.69
C ILE A 81 -2.02 -9.10 2.86
N GLY A 82 -2.12 -9.24 1.54
CA GLY A 82 -0.97 -9.41 0.65
C GLY A 82 -0.06 -8.18 0.65
N PHE A 83 -0.65 -6.99 0.51
CA PHE A 83 0.05 -5.72 0.62
C PHE A 83 0.62 -5.51 2.02
N GLY A 84 -0.15 -5.82 3.06
CA GLY A 84 0.28 -5.73 4.46
C GLY A 84 1.54 -6.55 4.74
N LEU A 85 1.51 -7.83 4.34
CA LEU A 85 2.67 -8.73 4.45
C LEU A 85 3.85 -8.24 3.63
N PHE A 86 3.63 -7.85 2.37
CA PHE A 86 4.68 -7.34 1.50
C PHE A 86 5.38 -6.12 2.12
N TYR A 87 4.63 -5.15 2.64
CA TYR A 87 5.18 -3.93 3.24
C TYR A 87 5.94 -4.21 4.54
N VAL A 88 5.42 -5.07 5.42
CA VAL A 88 6.13 -5.46 6.64
C VAL A 88 7.43 -6.22 6.32
N VAL A 89 7.37 -7.18 5.39
CA VAL A 89 8.56 -7.92 4.96
C VAL A 89 9.59 -6.99 4.33
N LEU A 90 9.15 -6.06 3.49
CA LEU A 90 10.03 -5.08 2.85
C LEU A 90 10.73 -4.20 3.89
N ALA A 91 9.99 -3.73 4.91
CA ALA A 91 10.55 -2.96 6.02
C ALA A 91 11.63 -3.74 6.78
N VAL A 92 11.32 -4.96 7.20
CA VAL A 92 12.25 -5.81 7.97
C VAL A 92 13.47 -6.20 7.13
N ALA A 93 13.27 -6.57 5.87
CA ALA A 93 14.36 -6.94 4.97
C ALA A 93 15.28 -5.74 4.69
N GLY A 94 14.72 -4.56 4.44
CA GLY A 94 15.48 -3.33 4.23
C GLY A 94 16.28 -2.94 5.48
N GLU A 95 15.66 -2.97 6.66
CA GLU A 95 16.32 -2.67 7.94
C GLU A 95 17.47 -3.63 8.23
N ARG A 96 17.28 -4.94 8.00
CA ARG A 96 18.29 -5.97 8.30
C ARG A 96 19.44 -6.01 7.30
N SER A 97 19.15 -5.79 6.02
CA SER A 97 20.17 -5.90 4.97
C SER A 97 20.94 -4.60 4.76
N GLY A 98 20.37 -3.44 5.12
CA GLY A 98 20.91 -2.13 4.76
C GLY A 98 20.96 -1.90 3.24
N ALA A 99 20.42 -2.82 2.45
CA ALA A 99 20.48 -2.79 1.00
C ALA A 99 19.29 -1.98 0.46
N PRO A 100 19.47 -1.20 -0.62
CA PRO A 100 18.39 -0.41 -1.21
C PRO A 100 17.35 -1.27 -1.95
N LEU A 101 17.53 -2.60 -2.03
CA LEU A 101 16.65 -3.58 -2.69
C LEU A 101 16.20 -3.20 -4.12
N CYS A 102 17.04 -2.45 -4.85
CA CYS A 102 16.71 -1.85 -6.16
C CYS A 102 15.50 -0.88 -6.15
N LEU A 103 15.08 -0.44 -4.96
CA LEU A 103 13.97 0.49 -4.71
C LEU A 103 14.46 1.85 -4.17
N GLY A 104 15.76 1.99 -3.90
CA GLY A 104 16.32 3.24 -3.37
C GLY A 104 15.80 3.58 -1.97
N LEU A 105 15.43 2.56 -1.17
CA LEU A 105 14.83 2.75 0.14
C LEU A 105 15.78 3.45 1.11
N LYS A 106 15.27 4.49 1.78
CA LYS A 106 15.90 5.11 2.95
C LYS A 106 15.54 4.38 4.24
N PRO A 107 16.31 4.56 5.32
CA PRO A 107 15.93 4.09 6.65
C PRO A 107 14.53 4.55 7.09
N PHE A 108 14.13 5.79 6.75
CA PHE A 108 12.79 6.31 7.05
C PHE A 108 11.69 5.54 6.32
N ASP A 109 11.95 5.07 5.10
CA ASP A 109 10.96 4.32 4.34
C ASP A 109 10.58 3.03 5.07
N HIS A 110 11.53 2.38 5.76
CA HIS A 110 11.24 1.14 6.49
C HIS A 110 10.16 1.32 7.55
N SER A 111 10.18 2.42 8.32
CA SER A 111 9.16 2.66 9.35
C SER A 111 7.79 2.93 8.74
N VAL A 112 7.73 3.69 7.64
CA VAL A 112 6.49 3.93 6.89
C VAL A 112 5.92 2.61 6.34
N HIS A 113 6.76 1.77 5.74
CA HIS A 113 6.35 0.47 5.23
C HIS A 113 5.83 -0.44 6.35
N ALA A 114 6.53 -0.52 7.49
CA ALA A 114 6.09 -1.32 8.63
C ALA A 114 4.73 -0.85 9.18
N VAL A 115 4.55 0.47 9.33
CA VAL A 115 3.29 1.05 9.84
C VAL A 115 2.14 0.81 8.86
N LEU A 116 2.30 1.16 7.58
CA LEU A 116 1.26 0.97 6.57
C LEU A 116 0.92 -0.52 6.40
N GLY A 117 1.93 -1.38 6.40
CA GLY A 117 1.73 -2.82 6.29
C GLY A 117 0.99 -3.39 7.50
N GLY A 118 1.40 -2.99 8.71
CA GLY A 118 0.77 -3.38 9.97
C GLY A 118 -0.70 -2.95 10.07
N ILE A 119 -1.02 -1.72 9.64
CA ILE A 119 -2.42 -1.24 9.58
C ILE A 119 -3.26 -2.11 8.65
N GLY A 120 -2.71 -2.55 7.50
CA GLY A 120 -3.41 -3.44 6.57
C GLY A 120 -3.75 -4.80 7.16
N LEU A 121 -2.77 -5.42 7.83
CA LEU A 121 -2.96 -6.69 8.53
C LEU A 121 -3.97 -6.55 9.68
N LEU A 122 -3.89 -5.47 10.44
CA LEU A 122 -4.83 -5.19 11.53
C LEU A 122 -6.26 -4.98 11.00
N ALA A 123 -6.42 -4.25 9.89
CA ALA A 123 -7.73 -4.05 9.26
C ALA A 123 -8.37 -5.39 8.85
N ALA A 124 -7.58 -6.29 8.26
CA ALA A 124 -8.03 -7.64 7.90
C ALA A 124 -8.40 -8.47 9.13
N ALA A 125 -7.55 -8.48 10.17
CA ALA A 125 -7.81 -9.21 11.41
C ALA A 125 -9.10 -8.76 12.11
N ILE A 126 -9.36 -7.44 12.16
CA ILE A 126 -10.58 -6.92 12.79
C ILE A 126 -11.84 -7.33 12.01
N ASP A 127 -11.80 -7.25 10.68
CA ASP A 127 -12.92 -7.67 9.85
C ASP A 127 -13.19 -9.18 9.98
N ASP A 128 -12.15 -10.00 10.14
CA ASP A 128 -12.26 -11.45 10.37
C ASP A 128 -12.89 -11.78 11.73
N ILE A 129 -12.38 -11.16 12.80
CA ILE A 129 -12.89 -11.36 14.17
C ILE A 129 -14.37 -10.98 14.22
N ARG A 130 -14.75 -9.86 13.61
CA ARG A 130 -16.14 -9.40 13.56
C ARG A 130 -17.03 -10.40 12.82
N SER A 131 -16.56 -10.94 11.69
CA SER A 131 -17.30 -11.91 10.89
C SER A 131 -17.50 -13.23 11.65
N TYR A 132 -16.47 -13.70 12.35
CA TYR A 132 -16.54 -14.88 13.21
C TYR A 132 -17.54 -14.71 14.36
N LEU A 133 -17.52 -13.57 15.06
CA LEU A 133 -18.44 -13.31 16.17
C LEU A 133 -19.91 -13.25 15.70
N ALA A 134 -20.18 -12.61 14.55
CA ALA A 134 -21.53 -12.53 13.99
C ALA A 134 -22.09 -13.92 13.60
N ALA A 135 -21.24 -14.81 13.08
CA ALA A 135 -21.64 -16.17 12.77
C ALA A 135 -22.03 -16.97 14.03
N ARG A 136 -21.31 -16.76 15.13
CA ARG A 136 -21.53 -17.47 16.40
C ARG A 136 -22.80 -17.04 17.14
N THR A 137 -23.24 -15.80 16.99
CA THR A 137 -24.48 -15.31 17.61
C THR A 137 -25.74 -15.70 16.83
N SER A 138 -25.58 -16.25 15.63
CA SER A 138 -26.68 -16.63 14.73
C SER A 138 -27.06 -18.11 14.84
N THR A 139 -26.36 -18.86 15.70
CA THR A 139 -26.57 -20.29 16.02
C THR A 139 -27.10 -20.43 17.43
#